data_AF-A0A3B8J9K8-F1
#
_entry.id   AF-A0A3B8J9K8-F1
#
_cell.length_a   1.000
_cell.length_b   1.000
_cell.length_c   1.000
_cell.angle_alpha   90.00
_cell.angle_beta   90.00
_cell.angle_gamma   90.00
#
_symmetry.space_group_name_H-M   'P 1'
#
loop_
_entity.id
_entity.type
_entity.pdbx_description
1 polymer ?
#
loop_
_entity_poly.entity_id
_entity_poly.type
_entity_poly.pdbx_seq_one_letter_code
_entity_poly.pdbx_strand_id
1 'polypeptide(L)'
;MIVRYILAWIPMIFIGIINGILREVTYGKYLTELRAHQVSTITGVLLFGFYIWALTRLWSFESLQQALIIGFIWLGLTVIFEFT
;
A
#
# COMPACT_ATOMS: atom_id res chain seq x y z
N MET A 1 -9.47 -5.99 17.63
CA MET A 1 -8.29 -6.04 16.75
C MET A 1 -8.60 -5.58 15.32
N ILE A 2 -9.58 -6.19 14.62
CA ILE A 2 -9.86 -5.92 13.18
C ILE A 2 -10.07 -4.43 12.84
N VAL A 3 -10.81 -3.67 13.66
CA VAL A 3 -11.05 -2.24 13.43
C VAL A 3 -9.75 -1.42 13.34
N ARG A 4 -8.72 -1.77 14.11
CA ARG A 4 -7.42 -1.09 14.04
C ARG A 4 -6.77 -1.28 12.68
N TYR A 5 -6.89 -2.48 12.10
CA TYR A 5 -6.35 -2.77 10.77
C TYR A 5 -7.20 -2.16 9.65
N ILE A 6 -8.52 -2.02 9.83
CA ILE A 6 -9.36 -1.24 8.91
C ILE A 6 -8.89 0.22 8.89
N LEU A 7 -8.67 0.84 10.04
CA LEU A 7 -8.16 2.21 10.12
C LEU A 7 -6.72 2.33 9.59
N ALA A 8 -5.89 1.30 9.78
CA ALA A 8 -4.55 1.23 9.22
C ALA A 8 -4.53 1.15 7.68
N TRP A 9 -5.67 0.91 7.04
CA TRP A 9 -5.74 1.02 5.58
C TRP A 9 -5.70 2.48 5.10
N ILE A 10 -6.18 3.45 5.90
CA ILE A 10 -6.25 4.86 5.49
C ILE A 10 -4.87 5.44 5.12
N PRO A 11 -3.80 5.25 5.91
CA PRO A 11 -2.45 5.68 5.53
C PRO A 11 -1.95 5.10 4.19
N MET A 12 -2.40 3.90 3.81
CA MET A 12 -2.00 3.27 2.55
C MET A 12 -2.50 4.04 1.32
N ILE A 13 -3.62 4.75 1.43
CA ILE A 13 -4.11 5.65 0.37
C ILE A 13 -3.07 6.76 0.11
N PHE A 14 -2.61 7.42 1.17
CA PHE A 14 -1.62 8.49 1.07
C PHE A 14 -0.29 7.98 0.52
N ILE A 15 0.13 6.77 0.93
CA ILE A 15 1.33 6.12 0.38
C ILE A 15 1.20 5.94 -1.14
N GLY A 16 0.05 5.43 -1.61
CA GLY A 16 -0.22 5.26 -3.05
C GLY A 16 -0.18 6.58 -3.82
N ILE A 17 -0.87 7.61 -3.31
CA ILE A 17 -0.89 8.94 -3.91
C ILE A 17 0.52 9.54 -3.98
N ILE A 18 1.28 9.49 -2.88
CA ILE A 18 2.66 10.00 -2.82
C ILE A 18 3.55 9.25 -3.82
N ASN A 19 3.39 7.93 -3.95
CA ASN A 19 4.15 7.13 -4.91
C ASN A 19 3.85 7.53 -6.37
N GLY A 20 2.58 7.81 -6.69
CA GLY A 20 2.16 8.32 -8.00
C GLY A 20 2.71 9.72 -8.28
N ILE A 21 2.60 10.64 -7.31
CA ILE A 21 3.15 11.98 -7.41
C ILE A 21 4.66 11.92 -7.62
N LEU A 22 5.37 11.10 -6.84
CA LEU A 22 6.82 10.95 -6.96
C LEU A 22 7.20 10.53 -8.37
N ARG A 23 6.49 9.55 -8.96
CA ARG A 23 6.69 9.14 -10.35
C ARG A 23 6.56 10.32 -11.31
N GLU A 24 5.47 11.07 -11.23
CA GLU A 24 5.17 12.14 -12.19
C GLU A 24 6.07 13.36 -12.05
N VAL A 25 6.39 13.76 -10.82
CA VAL A 25 7.13 15.02 -10.60
C VAL A 25 8.65 14.84 -10.59
N THR A 26 9.14 13.62 -10.41
CA THR A 26 10.59 13.32 -10.32
C THR A 26 11.10 12.49 -11.52
N TYR A 27 11.32 11.18 -11.34
CA TYR A 27 12.01 10.32 -12.30
C TYR A 27 11.20 10.07 -13.57
N GLY A 28 9.88 10.22 -13.56
CA GLY A 28 9.03 10.07 -14.75
C GLY A 28 9.35 11.06 -15.85
N LYS A 29 9.98 12.21 -15.55
CA LYS A 29 10.44 13.19 -16.53
C LYS A 29 11.67 12.72 -17.33
N TYR A 30 12.40 11.74 -16.83
CA TYR A 30 13.68 11.28 -17.37
C TYR A 30 13.62 9.83 -17.87
N LEU A 31 12.54 9.11 -17.60
CA LEU A 31 12.35 7.72 -17.97
C LEU A 31 11.26 7.60 -19.03
N THR A 32 11.33 6.53 -19.83
CA THR A 32 10.18 6.12 -20.64
C THR A 32 9.02 5.74 -19.71
N GLU A 33 7.80 5.88 -20.20
CA GLU A 33 6.58 5.55 -19.46
C GLU A 33 6.67 4.18 -18.79
N LEU A 34 6.99 3.13 -19.55
CA LEU A 34 7.12 1.77 -19.02
C LEU A 34 8.14 1.69 -17.87
N ARG A 35 9.32 2.32 -18.00
CA ARG A 35 10.35 2.31 -16.96
C ARG A 35 9.91 3.10 -15.73
N ALA A 36 9.24 4.24 -15.92
CA ALA A 36 8.70 5.01 -14.82
C ALA A 36 7.66 4.19 -14.02
N HIS A 37 6.80 3.44 -14.71
CA HIS A 37 5.86 2.53 -14.05
C HIS A 37 6.57 1.39 -13.31
N GLN A 38 7.56 0.75 -13.92
CA GLN A 38 8.34 -0.32 -13.26
C GLN A 38 9.04 0.17 -11.98
N VAL A 39 9.68 1.36 -12.04
CA VAL A 39 10.28 1.98 -10.87
C VAL A 39 9.22 2.31 -9.83
N SER A 40 8.08 2.86 -10.24
CA SER A 40 6.95 3.18 -9.36
C SER A 40 6.35 1.95 -8.67
N THR A 41 6.32 0.80 -9.35
CA THR A 41 5.91 -0.48 -8.74
C THR A 41 6.91 -0.89 -7.66
N ILE A 42 8.21 -0.82 -7.92
CA ILE A 42 9.25 -1.18 -6.94
C ILE A 42 9.17 -0.24 -5.73
N THR A 43 9.08 1.07 -5.95
CA THR A 43 8.97 2.04 -4.84
C THR A 43 7.68 1.84 -4.06
N GLY A 44 6.56 1.58 -4.73
CA GLY A 44 5.29 1.24 -4.09
C GLY A 44 5.40 -0.01 -3.21
N VAL A 45 5.97 -1.11 -3.74
CA VAL A 45 6.18 -2.36 -2.97
C VAL A 45 7.04 -2.11 -1.73
N LEU A 46 8.11 -1.31 -1.85
CA LEU A 46 8.98 -1.00 -0.71
C LEU A 46 8.26 -0.15 0.34
N LEU A 47 7.51 0.88 -0.08
CA LEU A 47 6.77 1.76 0.82
C LEU A 47 5.65 1.00 1.56
N PHE A 48 4.83 0.24 0.83
CA PHE A 48 3.80 -0.60 1.44
C PHE A 48 4.40 -1.69 2.32
N GLY A 49 5.45 -2.37 1.86
CA GLY A 49 6.13 -3.41 2.62
C GLY A 49 6.70 -2.88 3.93
N PHE A 50 7.36 -1.73 3.92
CA PHE A 50 7.86 -1.08 5.12
C PHE A 50 6.74 -0.66 6.07
N TYR A 51 5.67 -0.07 5.53
CA TYR A 51 4.50 0.33 6.32
C TYR A 51 3.84 -0.87 7.01
N ILE A 52 3.55 -1.93 6.25
CA ILE A 52 2.91 -3.15 6.76
C ILE A 52 3.82 -3.85 7.76
N TRP A 53 5.13 -3.89 7.51
CA TRP A 53 6.12 -4.43 8.46
C TRP A 53 6.11 -3.64 9.79
N ALA A 54 6.14 -2.31 9.74
CA ALA A 54 6.09 -1.48 10.94
C ALA A 54 4.76 -1.66 11.69
N LEU A 55 3.65 -1.74 10.96
CA LEU A 55 2.32 -1.97 11.52
C LEU A 55 2.22 -3.33 12.23
N THR A 56 2.74 -4.38 11.61
CA THR A 56 2.71 -5.75 12.15
C THR A 56 3.69 -5.96 13.30
N ARG A 57 4.73 -5.12 13.40
CA ARG A 57 5.60 -5.02 14.59
C ARG A 57 4.91 -4.35 15.77
N LEU A 58 4.06 -3.35 15.50
CA LEU A 58 3.28 -2.65 16.54
C LEU A 58 2.08 -3.48 16.99
N TRP A 59 1.38 -4.10 16.05
CA TRP A 59 0.22 -4.95 16.28
C TRP A 59 0.47 -6.31 15.61
N SER A 60 0.91 -7.27 16.42
CA SER A 60 1.10 -8.66 15.98
C SER A 60 -0.24 -9.29 15.62
N PHE A 61 -0.25 -10.13 14.59
CA PHE A 61 -1.40 -10.99 14.31
C PHE A 61 -1.53 -12.07 15.39
N GLU A 62 -2.74 -12.31 15.85
CA GLU A 62 -3.07 -13.33 16.86
C GLU A 62 -3.20 -14.73 16.23
N SER A 63 -3.51 -14.81 14.93
CA SER A 63 -3.66 -16.07 14.20
C SER A 63 -3.52 -15.90 12.68
N LEU A 64 -3.30 -17.02 11.98
CA LEU A 64 -3.29 -17.06 10.51
C LEU A 64 -4.64 -16.61 9.92
N GLN A 65 -5.75 -17.03 10.53
CA GLN A 65 -7.10 -16.68 10.11
C GLN A 65 -7.32 -15.17 10.19
N GLN A 66 -6.83 -14.53 11.28
CA GLN A 66 -6.92 -13.09 11.43
C GLN A 66 -6.14 -12.35 10.34
N ALA A 67 -4.92 -12.81 10.04
CA ALA A 67 -4.09 -12.22 8.98
C ALA A 67 -4.76 -12.32 7.59
N LEU A 68 -5.36 -13.48 7.26
CA LEU A 68 -6.09 -13.66 6.01
C LEU A 68 -7.32 -12.75 5.92
N ILE A 69 -8.11 -12.64 6.99
CA ILE A 69 -9.29 -11.77 7.03
C ILE A 69 -8.88 -10.30 6.80
N ILE A 70 -7.83 -9.84 7.47
CA ILE A 70 -7.31 -8.47 7.29
C ILE A 70 -6.84 -8.26 5.85
N GLY A 71 -6.12 -9.22 5.27
CA GLY A 71 -5.67 -9.16 3.88
C GLY A 71 -6.82 -9.03 2.89
N PHE A 72 -7.89 -9.83 3.04
CA PHE A 72 -9.08 -9.72 2.19
C PHE A 72 -9.84 -8.41 2.38
N ILE A 73 -9.92 -7.90 3.60
CA ILE A 73 -10.51 -6.59 3.88
C ILE A 73 -9.72 -5.50 3.15
N TRP A 74 -8.39 -5.48 3.28
CA TRP A 74 -7.55 -4.50 2.60
C TRP A 74 -7.65 -4.60 1.07
N LEU A 75 -7.69 -5.82 0.53
CA LEU A 75 -7.91 -6.05 -0.90
C LEU A 75 -9.25 -5.45 -1.34
N GLY A 76 -10.34 -5.77 -0.64
CA GLY A 76 -11.67 -5.27 -0.95
C GLY A 76 -11.75 -3.74 -0.88
N LEU A 77 -11.20 -3.14 0.19
CA LEU A 77 -11.13 -1.68 0.33
C LEU A 77 -10.33 -1.03 -0.80
N THR A 78 -9.20 -1.62 -1.19
CA THR A 78 -8.36 -1.10 -2.27
C THR A 78 -9.05 -1.19 -3.62
N VAL A 79 -9.72 -2.31 -3.92
CA VAL A 79 -10.52 -2.45 -5.15
C VAL A 79 -11.66 -1.45 -5.17
N ILE A 80 -12.41 -1.30 -4.08
CA ILE A 80 -13.49 -0.31 -4.01
C ILE A 80 -12.92 1.10 -4.26
N PHE A 81 -11.88 1.50 -3.51
CA PHE A 81 -11.25 2.81 -3.65
C PHE A 81 -10.76 3.12 -5.07
N GLU A 82 -10.17 2.15 -5.77
CA GLU A 82 -9.62 2.37 -7.11
C GLU A 82 -10.71 2.48 -8.19
N PHE A 83 -11.86 1.82 -7.99
CA PHE A 83 -12.89 1.67 -9.02
C PHE A 83 -14.22 2.41 -8.72
N THR A 84 -14.33 3.14 -7.60
CA THR A 84 -15.49 3.99 -7.26
C THR A 84 -15.09 5.44 -7.09
#